data_AF-A0AAN7ZN22-F1
#
_entry.id   AF-A0AAN7ZN22-F1
#
_cell.length_a   1.000
_cell.length_b   1.000
_cell.length_c   1.000
_cell.angle_alpha   90.00
_cell.angle_beta   90.00
_cell.angle_gamma   90.00
#
_symmetry.space_group_name_H-M   'P 1'
#
loop_
_entity.id
_entity.type
_entity.pdbx_description
1 polymer ?
#
loop_
_entity_poly.entity_id
_entity_poly.type
_entity_poly.pdbx_seq_one_letter_code
_entity_poly.pdbx_strand_id
1 'polypeptide(L)'
;MTTTTSRDKKKAGSKSKKSVAPEPTVWQPPPAKRPDIFMTLPPELRNVIYADVLKEMSLITLLPADMTRKAYIGVRTAWLEPGILQVSKAIRSEATSIYYGDNDFDIVAPLWRGPELCTMIRQLIERCGPRPFRSLRILIGRADWKSMDNGRLLGMLFYETGLQAHPVVRREGIMCNHRSGVHTITSNYCKVEAVLRLAVELGEKGARESWSKAEMGHKYVEWARLCETAKTKGINSKAWVKGKAALQA
;
A
#
# COMPACT_ATOMS: atom_id res chain seq x y z
N MET A 1 45.99 72.96 25.49
CA MET A 1 46.55 72.17 26.61
C MET A 1 45.68 72.39 27.82
N THR A 2 44.76 71.48 28.14
CA THR A 2 44.18 71.32 29.49
C THR A 2 43.32 70.05 29.55
N THR A 3 43.94 69.02 30.11
CA THR A 3 43.42 68.04 31.09
C THR A 3 41.97 67.54 31.00
N THR A 4 41.90 66.29 30.55
CA THR A 4 40.98 65.20 30.87
C THR A 4 40.59 65.12 32.36
N THR A 5 39.32 64.81 32.65
CA THR A 5 38.94 64.07 33.87
C THR A 5 37.88 63.02 33.55
N SER A 6 38.30 61.76 33.73
CA SER A 6 37.51 60.54 33.66
C SER A 6 36.50 60.46 34.81
N ARG A 7 35.29 59.98 34.53
CA ARG A 7 34.29 59.63 35.54
C ARG A 7 33.77 58.22 35.26
N ASP A 8 34.38 57.25 35.93
CA ASP A 8 33.96 55.86 35.96
C ASP A 8 32.62 55.71 36.70
N LYS A 9 31.56 55.37 35.95
CA LYS A 9 30.27 54.94 36.49
C LYS A 9 30.25 53.41 36.58
N LYS A 10 30.54 52.90 37.78
CA LYS A 10 30.39 51.49 38.18
C LYS A 10 28.90 51.12 38.23
N LYS A 11 28.37 50.53 37.15
CA LYS A 11 27.01 49.94 37.12
C LYS A 11 27.02 48.61 37.88
N ALA A 12 26.31 48.56 39.01
CA ALA A 12 26.02 47.34 39.74
C ALA A 12 25.05 46.46 38.91
N GLY A 13 25.58 45.38 38.32
CA GLY A 13 24.79 44.39 37.60
C GLY A 13 24.02 43.51 38.58
N SER A 14 22.70 43.74 38.68
CA SER A 14 21.74 42.82 39.28
C SER A 14 21.75 41.51 38.47
N LYS A 15 22.30 40.44 39.06
CA LYS A 15 22.28 39.09 38.49
C LYS A 15 20.86 38.53 38.63
N SER A 16 20.04 38.76 37.61
CA SER A 16 18.79 38.05 37.39
C SER A 16 19.06 36.54 37.40
N LYS A 17 18.55 35.83 38.42
CA LYS A 17 18.53 34.36 38.47
C LYS A 17 17.66 33.89 37.31
N LYS A 18 18.26 33.39 36.23
CA LYS A 18 17.55 32.66 35.17
C LYS A 18 16.79 31.50 35.81
N SER A 19 15.47 31.58 35.84
CA SER A 19 14.60 30.46 36.19
C SER A 19 14.84 29.35 35.17
N VAL A 20 15.46 28.25 35.60
CA VAL A 20 15.60 27.05 34.79
C VAL A 20 14.19 26.49 34.60
N ALA A 21 13.75 26.39 33.34
CA ALA A 21 12.46 25.78 33.02
C ALA A 21 12.44 24.35 33.57
N PRO A 22 11.37 23.90 34.25
CA PRO A 22 11.29 22.54 34.76
C PRO A 22 11.49 21.57 33.59
N GLU A 23 12.44 20.64 33.74
CA GLU A 23 12.65 19.60 32.75
C GLU A 23 11.33 18.88 32.50
N PRO A 24 10.93 18.65 31.23
CA PRO A 24 9.70 17.97 30.91
C PRO A 24 9.70 16.63 31.63
N THR A 25 8.79 16.48 32.58
CA THR A 25 8.66 15.27 33.38
C THR A 25 8.44 14.13 32.42
N VAL A 26 9.45 13.26 32.29
CA VAL A 26 9.40 12.09 31.42
C VAL A 26 8.21 11.27 31.88
N TRP A 27 7.15 11.25 31.07
CA TRP A 27 5.95 10.47 31.39
C TRP A 27 6.37 9.01 31.58
N GLN A 28 6.21 8.50 32.79
CA GLN A 28 6.38 7.08 33.09
C GLN A 28 5.01 6.43 33.00
N PRO A 29 4.80 5.45 32.09
CA PRO A 29 3.56 4.70 32.09
C PRO A 29 3.36 4.04 33.46
N PRO A 30 2.13 4.00 33.99
CA PRO A 30 1.87 3.30 35.24
C PRO A 30 2.36 1.84 35.13
N PRO A 31 2.94 1.29 36.21
CA PRO A 31 3.54 -0.04 36.18
C PRO A 31 2.52 -1.07 35.69
N ALA A 32 2.93 -1.88 34.70
CA ALA A 32 2.12 -2.88 34.00
C ALA A 32 1.76 -4.08 34.89
N LYS A 33 1.06 -3.84 36.01
CA LYS A 33 0.62 -4.88 36.95
C LYS A 33 -0.75 -5.48 36.60
N ARG A 34 -1.41 -5.03 35.54
CA ARG A 34 -2.66 -5.65 35.11
C ARG A 34 -2.31 -6.85 34.22
N PRO A 35 -2.78 -8.07 34.54
CA PRO A 35 -2.65 -9.19 33.63
C PRO A 35 -3.30 -8.82 32.29
N ASP A 36 -2.70 -9.24 31.19
CA ASP A 36 -3.27 -9.09 29.86
C ASP A 36 -4.50 -10.01 29.74
N ILE A 37 -5.64 -9.53 30.23
CA ILE A 37 -6.90 -10.29 30.29
C ILE A 37 -7.25 -10.82 28.91
N PHE A 38 -6.96 -10.06 27.85
CA PHE A 38 -7.28 -10.47 26.48
C PHE A 38 -6.49 -11.71 26.06
N MET A 39 -5.18 -11.74 26.33
CA MET A 39 -4.35 -12.90 26.02
C MET A 39 -4.59 -14.11 26.95
N THR A 40 -5.31 -13.94 28.07
CA THR A 40 -5.77 -15.06 28.91
C THR A 40 -7.02 -15.78 28.38
N LEU A 41 -7.74 -15.19 27.42
CA LEU A 41 -8.90 -15.84 26.80
C LEU A 41 -8.46 -17.02 25.93
N PRO A 42 -9.26 -18.10 25.77
CA PRO A 42 -9.01 -19.12 24.77
C PRO A 42 -8.93 -18.55 23.34
N PRO A 43 -8.11 -19.13 22.44
CA PRO A 43 -7.96 -18.67 21.06
C PRO A 43 -9.29 -18.52 20.31
N GLU A 44 -10.26 -19.38 20.59
CA GLU A 44 -11.59 -19.36 19.97
C GLU A 44 -12.33 -18.08 20.29
N LEU A 45 -12.30 -17.63 21.55
CA LEU A 45 -12.92 -16.37 21.96
C LEU A 45 -12.17 -15.15 21.39
N ARG A 46 -10.84 -15.21 21.33
CA ARG A 46 -10.04 -14.14 20.70
C ARG A 46 -10.40 -14.00 19.23
N ASN A 47 -10.54 -15.11 18.50
CA ASN A 47 -10.93 -15.12 17.09
C ASN A 47 -12.33 -14.55 16.86
N VAL A 48 -13.29 -14.82 17.76
CA VAL A 48 -14.62 -14.20 17.71
C VAL A 48 -14.53 -12.68 17.90
N ILE A 49 -13.73 -12.21 18.87
CA ILE A 49 -13.52 -10.78 19.10
C ILE A 49 -12.81 -10.13 17.91
N TYR A 50 -11.79 -10.77 17.34
CA TYR A 50 -11.12 -10.29 16.14
C TYR A 50 -12.11 -10.17 14.98
N ALA A 51 -12.93 -11.19 14.73
CA ALA A 51 -13.91 -11.18 13.66
C ALA A 51 -14.96 -10.07 13.86
N ASP A 52 -15.38 -9.79 15.08
CA ASP A 52 -16.32 -8.70 15.39
C ASP A 52 -15.69 -7.30 15.18
N VAL A 53 -14.43 -7.13 15.60
CA VAL A 53 -13.75 -5.82 15.58
C VAL A 53 -13.08 -5.50 14.25
N LEU A 54 -12.61 -6.50 13.51
CA LEU A 54 -11.81 -6.32 12.28
C LEU A 54 -12.60 -6.50 11.00
N LYS A 55 -13.77 -7.14 11.06
CA LYS A 55 -14.59 -7.34 9.87
C LYS A 55 -15.36 -6.06 9.58
N GLU A 56 -14.93 -5.36 8.55
CA GLU A 56 -15.61 -4.19 8.04
C GLU A 56 -16.73 -4.62 7.10
N MET A 57 -17.90 -4.01 7.28
CA MET A 57 -19.00 -4.17 6.33
C MET A 57 -18.76 -3.38 5.05
N SER A 58 -17.75 -2.51 4.99
CA SER A 58 -17.47 -1.64 3.84
C SER A 58 -16.13 -1.97 3.17
N LEU A 59 -15.93 -1.46 1.96
CA LEU A 59 -14.69 -1.58 1.22
C LEU A 59 -13.56 -0.79 1.90
N ILE A 60 -12.46 -1.45 2.25
CA ILE A 60 -11.31 -0.82 2.89
C ILE A 60 -10.39 -0.22 1.82
N THR A 61 -10.22 1.10 1.82
CA THR A 61 -9.31 1.78 0.88
C THR A 61 -7.97 2.09 1.54
N LEU A 62 -6.91 1.43 1.06
CA LEU A 62 -5.53 1.60 1.48
C LEU A 62 -4.81 2.63 0.60
N LEU A 63 -4.40 3.75 1.20
CA LEU A 63 -3.66 4.83 0.53
C LEU A 63 -2.25 5.04 1.08
N PRO A 64 -1.26 5.41 0.24
CA PRO A 64 0.03 5.83 0.73
C PRO A 64 -0.09 6.98 1.74
N ALA A 65 0.73 6.96 2.79
CA ALA A 65 0.58 7.87 3.94
C ALA A 65 0.61 9.36 3.55
N ASP A 66 1.40 9.74 2.55
CA ASP A 66 1.49 11.10 2.02
C ASP A 66 0.28 11.52 1.17
N MET A 67 -0.51 10.57 0.65
CA MET A 67 -1.73 10.83 -0.12
C MET A 67 -2.95 11.09 0.75
N THR A 68 -2.87 10.79 2.05
CA THR A 68 -3.98 11.01 3.00
C THR A 68 -4.30 12.49 3.23
N ARG A 69 -3.32 13.39 3.06
CA ARG A 69 -3.45 14.80 3.47
C ARG A 69 -4.23 15.68 2.49
N LYS A 70 -4.51 15.24 1.25
CA LYS A 70 -4.92 16.18 0.20
C LYS A 70 -6.26 15.97 -0.48
N ALA A 71 -6.99 14.86 -0.33
CA ALA A 71 -8.32 14.78 -0.92
C ALA A 71 -9.13 13.54 -0.50
N TYR A 72 -10.46 13.74 -0.56
CA TYR A 72 -11.55 12.77 -0.74
C TYR A 72 -12.27 12.25 0.52
N ILE A 73 -13.59 12.37 0.46
CA ILE A 73 -14.60 11.96 1.46
C ILE A 73 -14.76 10.43 1.38
N GLY A 74 -14.40 9.72 2.44
CA GLY A 74 -14.48 8.26 2.62
C GLY A 74 -13.53 7.79 3.73
N VAL A 75 -13.80 6.64 4.36
CA VAL A 75 -12.90 6.04 5.37
C VAL A 75 -11.63 5.57 4.66
N ARG A 76 -10.69 6.50 4.51
CA ARG A 76 -9.41 6.33 3.84
C ARG A 76 -8.37 6.18 4.91
N THR A 77 -7.95 4.95 5.16
CA THR A 77 -6.79 4.72 6.01
C THR A 77 -5.54 4.95 5.17
N ALA A 78 -4.54 5.60 5.77
CA ALA A 78 -3.18 5.40 5.29
C ALA A 78 -2.91 3.89 5.21
N TRP A 79 -1.81 3.46 4.58
CA TRP A 79 -1.25 2.12 4.69
C TRP A 79 -0.77 1.85 6.14
N LEU A 80 -1.67 2.01 7.09
CA LEU A 80 -1.53 1.80 8.52
C LEU A 80 -2.51 0.69 8.84
N GLU A 81 -1.97 -0.40 9.37
CA GLU A 81 -2.78 -1.49 9.88
C GLU A 81 -3.68 -0.97 11.02
N PRO A 82 -4.88 -1.52 11.23
CA PRO A 82 -5.71 -1.16 12.37
C PRO A 82 -4.93 -1.35 13.68
N GLY A 83 -5.23 -0.51 14.68
CA GLY A 83 -4.46 -0.45 15.93
C GLY A 83 -4.28 -1.80 16.60
N ILE A 84 -5.27 -2.69 16.53
CA ILE A 84 -5.21 -4.05 17.07
C ILE A 84 -4.07 -4.90 16.46
N LEU A 85 -3.79 -4.76 15.16
CA LEU A 85 -2.65 -5.43 14.51
C LEU A 85 -1.31 -4.81 14.90
N GLN A 86 -1.31 -3.62 15.52
CA GLN A 86 -0.10 -2.94 15.97
C GLN A 86 0.27 -3.26 17.43
N VAL A 87 -0.65 -3.83 18.23
CA VAL A 87 -0.47 -4.02 19.68
C VAL A 87 0.65 -5.01 20.01
N SER A 88 0.60 -6.23 19.47
CA SER A 88 1.59 -7.27 19.77
C SER A 88 1.79 -8.21 18.58
N LYS A 89 2.95 -8.87 18.52
CA LYS A 89 3.26 -9.85 17.46
C LYS A 89 2.30 -11.05 17.49
N ALA A 90 1.89 -11.51 18.67
CA ALA A 90 0.97 -12.62 18.85
C ALA A 90 -0.45 -12.28 18.36
N ILE A 91 -0.98 -11.12 18.77
CA ILE A 91 -2.27 -10.63 18.29
C ILE A 91 -2.23 -10.45 16.77
N ARG A 92 -1.15 -9.86 16.24
CA ARG A 92 -0.97 -9.69 14.79
C ARG A 92 -1.02 -11.04 14.07
N SER A 93 -0.28 -12.06 14.52
CA SER A 93 -0.27 -13.36 13.84
C SER A 93 -1.64 -14.04 13.80
N GLU A 94 -2.46 -13.87 14.84
CA GLU A 94 -3.82 -14.44 14.89
C GLU A 94 -4.81 -13.64 14.04
N ALA A 95 -4.75 -12.32 14.13
CA ALA A 95 -5.77 -11.43 13.59
C ALA A 95 -5.53 -11.00 12.13
N THR A 96 -4.29 -11.12 11.62
CA THR A 96 -3.95 -10.65 10.25
C THR A 96 -4.74 -11.41 9.19
N SER A 97 -4.86 -12.74 9.29
CA SER A 97 -5.62 -13.54 8.32
C SER A 97 -7.11 -13.23 8.34
N ILE A 98 -7.68 -12.92 9.52
CA ILE A 98 -9.07 -12.50 9.66
C ILE A 98 -9.27 -11.14 8.99
N TYR A 99 -8.42 -10.15 9.30
CA TYR A 99 -8.54 -8.81 8.73
C TYR A 99 -8.40 -8.79 7.21
N TYR A 100 -7.39 -9.45 6.64
CA TYR A 100 -7.22 -9.42 5.19
C TYR A 100 -8.12 -10.43 4.47
N GLY A 101 -8.34 -11.62 5.06
CA GLY A 101 -9.08 -12.73 4.46
C GLY A 101 -10.60 -12.57 4.45
N ASP A 102 -11.18 -11.75 5.34
CA ASP A 102 -12.64 -11.55 5.42
C ASP A 102 -13.12 -10.22 4.82
N ASN A 103 -12.21 -9.30 4.54
CA ASN A 103 -12.51 -7.96 4.04
C ASN A 103 -12.15 -7.78 2.55
N ASP A 104 -12.84 -6.82 1.93
CA ASP A 104 -12.58 -6.40 0.56
C ASP A 104 -11.65 -5.18 0.58
N PHE A 105 -10.63 -5.16 -0.29
CA PHE A 105 -9.60 -4.10 -0.29
C PHE A 105 -9.46 -3.38 -1.63
N ASP A 106 -9.34 -2.06 -1.55
CA ASP A 106 -8.92 -1.15 -2.60
C ASP A 106 -7.53 -0.58 -2.25
N ILE A 107 -6.48 -0.98 -2.96
CA ILE A 107 -5.16 -0.36 -2.81
C ILE A 107 -4.99 0.71 -3.88
N VAL A 108 -4.97 1.97 -3.47
CA VAL A 108 -4.78 3.09 -4.39
C VAL A 108 -3.32 3.49 -4.36
N ALA A 109 -2.60 3.41 -5.48
CA ALA A 109 -1.21 3.82 -5.56
C ALA A 109 -0.93 4.51 -6.90
N PRO A 110 -0.03 5.51 -6.95
CA PRO A 110 0.46 5.97 -8.23
C PRO A 110 1.43 4.93 -8.84
N LEU A 111 1.50 4.84 -10.17
CA LEU A 111 2.36 3.83 -10.82
C LEU A 111 3.84 3.97 -10.46
N TRP A 112 4.34 5.19 -10.23
CA TRP A 112 5.72 5.43 -9.82
C TRP A 112 6.08 4.82 -8.45
N ARG A 113 5.08 4.46 -7.62
CA ARG A 113 5.24 3.71 -6.35
C ARG A 113 5.05 2.21 -6.47
N GLY A 114 5.16 1.66 -7.68
CA GLY A 114 5.10 0.22 -7.90
C GLY A 114 6.02 -0.58 -6.96
N PRO A 115 7.28 -0.18 -6.72
CA PRO A 115 8.17 -0.90 -5.81
C PRO A 115 7.66 -1.01 -4.36
N GLU A 116 7.15 0.07 -3.79
CA GLU A 116 6.61 0.09 -2.42
C GLU A 116 5.33 -0.72 -2.33
N LEU A 117 4.45 -0.60 -3.34
CA LEU A 117 3.24 -1.41 -3.46
C LEU A 117 3.58 -2.91 -3.51
N CYS A 118 4.54 -3.32 -4.35
CA CYS A 118 4.95 -4.72 -4.44
C CYS A 118 5.56 -5.21 -3.12
N THR A 119 6.39 -4.41 -2.45
CA THR A 119 6.97 -4.77 -1.14
C THR A 119 5.88 -5.02 -0.10
N MET A 120 4.91 -4.12 -0.01
CA MET A 120 3.79 -4.24 0.93
C MET A 120 2.95 -5.50 0.65
N ILE A 121 2.62 -5.78 -0.61
CA ILE A 121 1.86 -6.99 -0.97
C ILE A 121 2.67 -8.26 -0.68
N ARG A 122 3.99 -8.29 -0.97
CA ARG A 122 4.86 -9.43 -0.59
C ARG A 122 4.82 -9.71 0.90
N GLN A 123 4.95 -8.67 1.73
CA GLN A 123 4.87 -8.81 3.19
C GLN A 123 3.51 -9.34 3.66
N LEU A 124 2.43 -9.08 2.93
CA LEU A 124 1.12 -9.65 3.24
C LEU A 124 1.03 -11.12 2.82
N ILE A 125 1.58 -11.46 1.65
CA ILE A 125 1.62 -12.85 1.18
C ILE A 125 2.50 -13.73 2.07
N GLU A 126 3.65 -13.23 2.51
CA GLU A 126 4.53 -13.93 3.45
C GLU A 126 3.81 -14.24 4.78
N ARG A 127 2.87 -13.39 5.19
CA ARG A 127 2.11 -13.54 6.44
C ARG A 127 0.86 -14.39 6.31
N CYS A 128 0.14 -14.27 5.19
CA CYS A 128 -1.20 -14.86 5.01
C CYS A 128 -1.24 -15.96 3.95
N GLY A 129 -0.13 -16.24 3.27
CA GLY A 129 -0.07 -17.12 2.11
C GLY A 129 -0.49 -16.43 0.80
N PRO A 130 -0.58 -17.18 -0.31
CA PRO A 130 -0.78 -16.63 -1.67
C PRO A 130 -2.17 -16.02 -1.89
N ARG A 131 -3.12 -16.23 -0.98
CA ARG A 131 -4.46 -15.64 -1.02
C ARG A 131 -4.72 -14.79 0.24
N PRO A 132 -3.98 -13.67 0.39
CA PRO A 132 -4.09 -12.83 1.59
C PRO A 132 -5.44 -12.12 1.69
N PHE A 133 -6.10 -11.84 0.57
CA PHE A 133 -7.32 -11.04 0.52
C PHE A 133 -8.55 -11.89 0.15
N ARG A 134 -9.71 -11.52 0.70
CA ARG A 134 -11.00 -12.00 0.16
C ARG A 134 -11.17 -11.55 -1.29
N SER A 135 -11.03 -10.25 -1.50
CA SER A 135 -10.99 -9.59 -2.79
C SER A 135 -10.05 -8.39 -2.74
N LEU A 136 -9.39 -8.12 -3.86
CA LEU A 136 -8.39 -7.07 -3.99
C LEU A 136 -8.59 -6.35 -5.31
N ARG A 137 -8.62 -5.02 -5.25
CA ARG A 137 -8.45 -4.16 -6.41
C ARG A 137 -7.31 -3.18 -6.16
N ILE A 138 -6.43 -3.06 -7.14
CA ILE A 138 -5.32 -2.12 -7.19
C ILE A 138 -5.73 -1.01 -8.16
N LEU A 139 -5.89 0.20 -7.62
CA LEU A 139 -6.21 1.41 -8.38
C LEU A 139 -4.93 2.19 -8.64
N ILE A 140 -4.45 2.11 -9.88
CA ILE A 140 -3.26 2.81 -10.32
C ILE A 140 -3.62 4.23 -10.77
N GLY A 141 -3.41 5.18 -9.86
CA GLY A 141 -3.54 6.61 -10.14
C GLY A 141 -2.36 7.14 -10.94
N ARG A 142 -2.54 8.26 -11.65
CA ARG A 142 -1.46 8.99 -12.37
C ARG A 142 -0.51 8.05 -13.13
N ALA A 143 -1.08 7.15 -13.91
CA ALA A 143 -0.30 6.18 -14.66
C ALA A 143 0.32 6.88 -15.88
N ASP A 144 1.64 7.01 -15.89
CA ASP A 144 2.37 7.57 -17.02
C ASP A 144 3.19 6.49 -17.73
N TRP A 145 3.48 6.74 -19.01
CA TRP A 145 4.26 5.81 -19.82
C TRP A 145 5.72 5.70 -19.36
N LYS A 146 6.24 6.72 -18.65
CA LYS A 146 7.63 6.75 -18.18
C LYS A 146 7.86 5.78 -17.02
N SER A 147 6.81 5.49 -16.25
CA SER A 147 6.82 4.60 -15.09
C SER A 147 6.35 3.20 -15.45
N MET A 148 6.22 2.85 -16.73
CA MET A 148 5.68 1.53 -17.12
C MET A 148 6.55 0.36 -16.68
N ASP A 149 7.85 0.55 -16.44
CA ASP A 149 8.68 -0.50 -15.85
C ASP A 149 8.18 -0.96 -14.48
N ASN A 150 7.44 -0.11 -13.74
CA ASN A 150 6.78 -0.51 -12.51
C ASN A 150 5.56 -1.42 -12.76
N GLY A 151 4.94 -1.35 -13.94
CA GLY A 151 3.94 -2.32 -14.38
C GLY A 151 4.52 -3.74 -14.52
N ARG A 152 5.77 -3.84 -14.99
CA ARG A 152 6.52 -5.11 -14.98
C ARG A 152 6.75 -5.62 -13.56
N LEU A 153 7.06 -4.74 -12.60
CA LEU A 153 7.21 -5.15 -11.19
C LEU A 153 5.91 -5.72 -10.61
N LEU A 154 4.76 -5.18 -10.99
CA LEU A 154 3.46 -5.74 -10.62
C LEU A 154 3.26 -7.12 -11.23
N GLY A 155 3.51 -7.30 -12.52
CA GLY A 155 3.39 -8.63 -13.12
C GLY A 155 4.38 -9.65 -12.52
N MET A 156 5.61 -9.25 -12.23
CA MET A 156 6.60 -10.09 -11.55
C MET A 156 6.18 -10.45 -10.12
N LEU A 157 5.50 -9.55 -9.40
CA LEU A 157 4.93 -9.86 -8.10
C LEU A 157 3.97 -11.05 -8.19
N PHE A 158 3.03 -11.04 -9.14
CA PHE A 158 2.08 -12.15 -9.31
C PHE A 158 2.79 -13.46 -9.68
N TYR A 159 3.81 -13.38 -10.54
CA TYR A 159 4.64 -14.52 -10.90
C TYR A 159 5.39 -15.13 -9.71
N GLU A 160 6.14 -14.31 -8.97
CA GLU A 160 7.04 -14.77 -7.92
C GLU A 160 6.28 -15.28 -6.68
N THR A 161 5.12 -14.69 -6.41
CA THR A 161 4.37 -14.96 -5.17
C THR A 161 3.18 -15.89 -5.36
N GLY A 162 2.77 -16.14 -6.60
CA GLY A 162 1.55 -16.86 -6.91
C GLY A 162 0.29 -16.18 -6.37
N LEU A 163 0.31 -14.84 -6.23
CA LEU A 163 -0.79 -14.06 -5.68
C LEU A 163 -2.11 -14.37 -6.41
N GLN A 164 -3.09 -14.86 -5.67
CA GLN A 164 -4.45 -15.12 -6.16
C GLN A 164 -5.35 -13.97 -5.76
N ALA A 165 -5.43 -12.95 -6.60
CA ALA A 165 -6.28 -11.79 -6.37
C ALA A 165 -7.61 -11.91 -7.13
N HIS A 166 -8.71 -11.75 -6.41
CA HIS A 166 -10.04 -11.70 -7.01
C HIS A 166 -10.55 -10.27 -7.09
N PRO A 167 -11.24 -9.89 -8.17
CA PRO A 167 -11.81 -8.56 -8.28
C PRO A 167 -12.85 -8.32 -7.17
N VAL A 168 -12.93 -7.08 -6.71
CA VAL A 168 -13.87 -6.67 -5.65
C VAL A 168 -15.32 -6.87 -6.11
N VAL A 169 -16.05 -7.68 -5.34
CA VAL A 169 -17.42 -8.11 -5.69
C VAL A 169 -18.48 -7.05 -5.36
N ARG A 170 -18.22 -6.16 -4.38
CA ARG A 170 -19.23 -5.21 -3.92
C ARG A 170 -19.36 -4.00 -4.85
N ARG A 171 -20.59 -3.76 -5.31
CA ARG A 171 -21.02 -2.57 -6.08
C ARG A 171 -21.64 -1.54 -5.15
N GLU A 172 -20.88 -0.98 -4.22
CA GLU A 172 -21.43 0.09 -3.37
C GLU A 172 -20.55 1.34 -3.45
N GLY A 173 -21.12 2.38 -4.08
CA GLY A 173 -20.98 3.75 -3.62
C GLY A 173 -19.73 4.56 -3.97
N ILE A 174 -18.75 4.06 -4.73
CA ILE A 174 -17.51 4.85 -4.94
C ILE A 174 -17.50 5.63 -6.25
N MET A 175 -17.42 6.96 -6.06
CA MET A 175 -17.29 8.11 -6.97
C MET A 175 -16.15 8.07 -8.01
N CYS A 176 -15.54 6.91 -8.25
CA CYS A 176 -14.55 6.75 -9.31
C CYS A 176 -15.32 6.39 -10.58
N ASN A 177 -15.20 7.17 -11.65
CA ASN A 177 -15.72 6.83 -13.00
C ASN A 177 -15.06 5.57 -13.63
N HIS A 178 -14.49 4.68 -12.80
CA HIS A 178 -13.81 3.47 -13.24
C HIS A 178 -14.88 2.45 -13.56
N ARG A 179 -14.97 2.08 -14.84
CA ARG A 179 -15.91 1.08 -15.32
C ARG A 179 -15.58 -0.27 -14.66
N SER A 180 -16.41 -0.65 -13.69
CA SER A 180 -16.66 -2.01 -13.19
C SER A 180 -15.54 -2.71 -12.38
N GLY A 181 -15.94 -3.25 -11.23
CA GLY A 181 -15.15 -4.16 -10.37
C GLY A 181 -14.96 -5.55 -10.99
N VAL A 182 -14.51 -5.61 -12.25
CA VAL A 182 -14.27 -6.87 -12.97
C VAL A 182 -12.80 -7.27 -12.91
N HIS A 183 -11.92 -6.34 -12.58
CA HIS A 183 -10.47 -6.55 -12.69
C HIS A 183 -9.73 -6.17 -11.42
N THR A 184 -8.71 -6.96 -11.11
CA THR A 184 -7.77 -6.72 -10.01
C THR A 184 -6.98 -5.43 -10.22
N ILE A 185 -6.64 -5.05 -11.46
CA ILE A 185 -5.99 -3.77 -11.75
C ILE A 185 -6.92 -2.84 -12.53
N THR A 186 -6.98 -1.59 -12.06
CA THR A 186 -7.73 -0.50 -12.69
C THR A 186 -6.91 0.78 -12.74
N SER A 187 -7.16 1.65 -13.72
CA SER A 187 -6.54 2.97 -13.83
C SER A 187 -7.46 3.95 -14.55
N ASN A 188 -7.38 5.24 -14.21
CA ASN A 188 -8.09 6.30 -14.94
C ASN A 188 -7.67 6.42 -16.41
N TYR A 189 -6.56 5.79 -16.82
CA TYR A 189 -5.99 5.86 -18.16
C TYR A 189 -6.21 4.53 -18.88
N CYS A 190 -7.29 4.41 -19.66
CA CYS A 190 -7.72 3.14 -20.29
C CYS A 190 -6.63 2.41 -21.08
N LYS A 191 -5.77 3.14 -21.81
CA LYS A 191 -4.64 2.55 -22.56
C LYS A 191 -3.61 1.92 -21.63
N VAL A 192 -3.29 2.59 -20.53
CA VAL A 192 -2.32 2.11 -19.54
C VAL A 192 -2.91 0.96 -18.74
N GLU A 193 -4.20 1.04 -18.39
CA GLU A 193 -4.93 -0.05 -17.73
C GLU A 193 -4.82 -1.36 -18.51
N ALA A 194 -5.07 -1.34 -19.82
CA ALA A 194 -4.99 -2.54 -20.65
C ALA A 194 -3.59 -3.17 -20.65
N VAL A 195 -2.55 -2.35 -20.63
CA VAL A 195 -1.14 -2.77 -20.60
C VAL A 195 -0.75 -3.35 -19.23
N LEU A 196 -1.18 -2.69 -18.14
CA LEU A 196 -0.94 -3.16 -16.77
C LEU A 196 -1.66 -4.47 -16.49
N ARG A 197 -2.89 -4.64 -16.99
CA ARG A 197 -3.60 -5.91 -16.91
C ARG A 197 -2.87 -7.03 -17.62
N LEU A 198 -2.37 -6.77 -18.83
CA LEU A 198 -1.58 -7.76 -19.56
C LEU A 198 -0.31 -8.16 -18.80
N ALA A 199 0.33 -7.24 -18.08
CA ALA A 199 1.48 -7.57 -17.23
C ALA A 199 1.09 -8.53 -16.09
N VAL A 200 -0.04 -8.30 -15.42
CA VAL A 200 -0.53 -9.20 -14.37
C VAL A 200 -0.98 -10.55 -14.93
N GLU A 201 -1.72 -10.56 -16.03
CA GLU A 201 -2.14 -11.79 -16.72
C GLU A 201 -0.93 -12.66 -17.10
N LEU A 202 0.18 -12.04 -17.54
CA LEU A 202 1.43 -12.75 -17.78
C LEU A 202 2.07 -13.27 -16.51
N GLY A 203 2.06 -12.49 -15.43
CA GLY A 203 2.50 -12.90 -14.11
C GLY A 203 1.79 -14.18 -13.64
N GLU A 204 0.46 -14.15 -13.69
CA GLU A 204 -0.41 -15.26 -13.32
C GLU A 204 -0.21 -16.48 -14.23
N LYS A 205 -0.15 -16.27 -15.56
CA LYS A 205 0.10 -17.36 -16.52
C LYS A 205 1.46 -18.01 -16.27
N GLY A 206 2.52 -17.22 -16.12
CA GLY A 206 3.87 -17.73 -15.86
C GLY A 206 3.97 -18.50 -14.55
N ALA A 207 3.27 -18.07 -13.49
CA ALA A 207 3.21 -18.82 -12.24
C ALA A 207 2.48 -20.16 -12.43
N ARG A 208 1.32 -20.16 -13.08
CA ARG A 208 0.50 -21.35 -13.33
C ARG A 208 1.22 -22.37 -14.21
N GLU A 209 1.95 -21.91 -15.22
CA GLU A 209 2.68 -22.75 -16.17
C GLU A 209 4.13 -23.04 -15.74
N SER A 210 4.53 -22.56 -14.54
CA SER A 210 5.88 -22.76 -14.00
C SER A 210 6.99 -22.31 -14.95
N TRP A 211 6.78 -21.21 -15.67
CA TRP A 211 7.79 -20.63 -16.55
C TRP A 211 9.06 -20.30 -15.76
N SER A 212 10.22 -20.37 -16.42
CA SER A 212 11.47 -19.96 -15.81
C SER A 212 11.55 -18.42 -15.66
N LYS A 213 12.42 -17.93 -14.77
CA LYS A 213 12.70 -16.48 -14.67
C LYS A 213 13.21 -15.89 -15.99
N ALA A 214 13.99 -16.67 -16.75
CA ALA A 214 14.51 -16.25 -18.04
C ALA A 214 13.39 -16.11 -19.09
N GLU A 215 12.48 -17.08 -19.12
CA GLU A 215 11.29 -17.05 -19.98
C GLU A 215 10.37 -15.87 -19.64
N MET A 216 10.11 -15.63 -18.35
CA MET A 216 9.39 -14.45 -17.91
C MET A 216 10.08 -13.15 -18.34
N GLY A 217 11.41 -13.09 -18.21
CA GLY A 217 12.21 -11.97 -18.72
C GLY A 217 11.97 -11.70 -20.20
N HIS A 218 11.99 -12.74 -21.04
CA HIS A 218 11.72 -12.63 -22.47
C HIS A 218 10.30 -12.09 -22.74
N LYS A 219 9.29 -12.66 -22.07
CA LYS A 219 7.89 -12.22 -22.20
C LYS A 219 7.71 -10.76 -21.80
N TYR A 220 8.43 -10.26 -20.80
CA TYR A 220 8.39 -8.83 -20.46
C TYR A 220 9.11 -7.91 -21.45
N VAL A 221 10.12 -8.40 -22.17
CA VAL A 221 10.72 -7.64 -23.28
C VAL A 221 9.71 -7.47 -24.41
N GLU A 222 8.95 -8.52 -24.75
CA GLU A 222 7.87 -8.45 -25.73
C GLU A 222 6.73 -7.54 -25.28
N TRP A 223 6.33 -7.66 -24.01
CA TRP A 223 5.37 -6.77 -23.38
C TRP A 223 5.79 -5.30 -23.47
N ALA A 224 7.05 -4.97 -23.19
CA ALA A 224 7.56 -3.60 -23.28
C ALA A 224 7.45 -3.03 -24.71
N ARG A 225 7.71 -3.85 -25.74
CA ARG A 225 7.50 -3.45 -27.15
C ARG A 225 6.02 -3.20 -27.44
N LEU A 226 5.11 -3.97 -26.83
CA LEU A 226 3.68 -3.72 -26.93
C LEU A 226 3.26 -2.43 -26.23
N CYS A 227 3.87 -2.07 -25.09
CA CYS A 227 3.62 -0.79 -24.41
C CYS A 227 3.86 0.39 -25.37
N GLU A 228 4.98 0.39 -26.08
CA GLU A 228 5.28 1.45 -27.07
C GLU A 228 4.31 1.44 -28.25
N THR A 229 3.85 0.25 -28.68
CA THR A 229 2.80 0.14 -29.70
C THR A 229 1.47 0.72 -29.21
N ALA A 230 1.04 0.42 -27.99
CA ALA A 230 -0.17 0.98 -27.39
C ALA A 230 -0.09 2.49 -27.23
N LYS A 231 1.08 3.01 -26.83
CA LYS A 231 1.34 4.44 -26.67
C LYS A 231 1.24 5.18 -28.00
N THR A 232 1.88 4.67 -29.05
CA THR A 232 1.96 5.32 -30.37
C THR A 232 0.72 5.11 -31.23
N LYS A 233 0.23 3.87 -31.32
CA LYS A 233 -0.86 3.47 -32.24
C LYS A 233 -2.20 3.23 -31.55
N GLY A 234 -2.22 3.16 -30.21
CA GLY A 234 -3.42 2.84 -29.43
C GLY A 234 -3.68 1.34 -29.27
N ILE A 235 -4.46 1.01 -28.24
CA ILE A 235 -4.83 -0.37 -27.87
C ILE A 235 -5.82 -1.04 -28.85
N ASN A 236 -6.47 -0.27 -29.72
CA ASN A 236 -7.36 -0.83 -30.74
C ASN A 236 -6.64 -1.08 -32.07
N SER A 237 -5.32 -0.84 -32.14
CA SER A 237 -4.56 -1.08 -33.36
C SER A 237 -4.42 -2.58 -33.62
N LYS A 238 -4.45 -2.99 -34.91
CA LYS A 238 -4.21 -4.39 -35.31
C LYS A 238 -2.90 -4.93 -34.75
N ALA A 239 -1.87 -4.08 -34.67
CA ALA A 239 -0.57 -4.44 -34.11
C ALA A 239 -0.65 -4.81 -32.62
N TRP A 240 -1.38 -4.02 -31.82
CA TRP A 240 -1.62 -4.34 -30.42
C TRP A 240 -2.40 -5.64 -30.26
N VAL A 241 -3.51 -5.82 -30.98
CA VAL A 241 -4.37 -7.01 -30.87
C VAL A 241 -3.57 -8.28 -31.21
N LYS A 242 -2.82 -8.26 -32.32
CA LYS A 242 -1.98 -9.39 -32.73
C LYS A 242 -0.87 -9.68 -31.70
N GLY A 243 -0.19 -8.64 -31.23
CA GLY A 243 0.90 -8.81 -30.26
C GLY A 243 0.40 -9.29 -28.89
N LYS A 244 -0.75 -8.79 -28.42
CA LYS A 244 -1.40 -9.29 -27.20
C LYS A 244 -1.73 -10.78 -27.33
N ALA A 245 -2.35 -11.18 -28.44
CA ALA A 245 -2.67 -12.60 -28.69
C ALA A 245 -1.42 -13.48 -28.74
N ALA A 246 -0.35 -13.02 -29.39
CA ALA A 246 0.92 -13.74 -29.46
C ALA A 246 1.59 -13.89 -28.08
N LEU A 247 1.47 -12.86 -27.24
CA LEU A 247 2.05 -12.88 -25.89
C LEU A 247 1.27 -13.81 -24.94
N GLN A 248 -0.05 -13.91 -25.15
CA GLN A 248 -0.95 -14.77 -24.39
C GLN A 248 -0.99 -16.22 -24.90
N ALA A 249 -0.49 -16.50 -26.11
CA ALA A 249 -0.21 -17.85 -26.59
C ALA A 249 0.97 -18.46 -25.80
#